data_AF-A0A554QF96-F1
#
_entry.id   AF-A0A554QF96-F1
#
_cell.length_a   1.000
_cell.length_b   1.000
_cell.length_c   1.000
_cell.angle_alpha   90.00
_cell.angle_beta   90.00
_cell.angle_gamma   90.00
#
_symmetry.space_group_name_H-M   'P 1'
#
loop_
_entity.id
_entity.type
_entity.pdbx_description
1 polymer ?
#
loop_
_entity_poly.entity_id
_entity_poly.type
_entity_poly.pdbx_seq_one_letter_code
_entity_poly.pdbx_strand_id
1 'polypeptide(L)'
;MQRTTAQLIAHIPALKTVRHVGHICDVLDQAGIDTARWTGRDIARELTTDTQARDWVWPTQLTRPTAFLRWRLTQIDWSQLSPTERARENDRTRLAEQAARRLEAHERDSHVADAHTRAQIMRQLREQFSARTPA
;
A
#
# COMPACT_ATOMS: atom_id res chain seq x y z
N MET A 1 15.99 -15.13 -7.44
CA MET A 1 17.15 -14.30 -7.83
C MET A 1 17.09 -13.75 -9.26
N GLN A 2 17.27 -14.54 -10.33
CA GLN A 2 17.41 -13.98 -11.69
C GLN A 2 16.23 -13.10 -12.17
N ARG A 3 14.98 -13.48 -11.85
CA ARG A 3 13.79 -12.68 -12.15
C ARG A 3 13.81 -11.32 -11.46
N THR A 4 14.17 -11.28 -10.17
CA THR A 4 14.30 -10.06 -9.36
C THR A 4 15.33 -9.13 -9.99
N THR A 5 16.49 -9.67 -10.37
CA THR A 5 17.54 -8.90 -11.03
C THR A 5 17.09 -8.32 -12.37
N ALA A 6 16.39 -9.11 -13.20
CA ALA A 6 15.88 -8.64 -14.48
C ALA A 6 14.88 -7.47 -14.31
N GLN A 7 13.98 -7.57 -13.31
CA GLN A 7 13.04 -6.48 -12.98
C GLN A 7 13.78 -5.22 -12.51
N LEU A 8 14.81 -5.37 -11.67
CA LEU A 8 15.63 -4.25 -11.21
C LEU A 8 16.31 -3.51 -12.38
N ILE A 9 16.95 -4.25 -13.29
CA ILE A 9 17.61 -3.66 -14.48
C ILE A 9 16.60 -2.97 -15.40
N ALA A 10 15.39 -3.52 -15.54
CA ALA A 10 14.33 -2.89 -16.33
C ALA A 10 13.90 -1.53 -15.75
N HIS A 11 13.92 -1.39 -14.43
CA HIS A 11 13.50 -0.16 -13.74
C HIS A 11 14.65 0.84 -13.47
N ILE A 12 15.92 0.42 -13.53
CA ILE A 12 17.08 1.32 -13.39
C ILE A 12 17.98 1.20 -14.63
N PRO A 13 17.77 2.04 -15.67
CA PRO A 13 18.54 2.01 -16.90
C PRO A 13 20.06 2.15 -16.69
N ALA A 14 20.50 2.88 -15.67
CA ALA A 14 21.93 3.04 -15.34
C ALA A 14 22.65 1.70 -15.08
N LEU A 15 21.91 0.69 -14.60
CA LEU A 15 22.44 -0.66 -14.33
C LEU A 15 22.50 -1.55 -15.57
N LYS A 16 21.89 -1.16 -16.71
CA LYS A 16 22.01 -1.91 -17.98
C LYS A 16 23.42 -1.97 -18.53
N THR A 17 24.30 -1.07 -18.06
CA THR A 17 25.73 -1.05 -18.41
C THR A 17 26.50 -2.26 -17.86
N VAL A 18 25.91 -3.02 -16.93
CA VAL A 18 26.53 -4.22 -16.38
C VAL A 18 26.56 -5.33 -17.42
N ARG A 19 27.77 -5.76 -17.82
CA ARG A 19 28.00 -6.82 -18.81
C ARG A 19 27.45 -8.20 -18.39
N HIS A 20 27.35 -8.47 -17.07
CA HIS A 20 26.90 -9.75 -16.54
C HIS A 20 25.84 -9.58 -15.45
N VAL A 21 24.61 -9.98 -15.74
CA VAL A 21 23.46 -9.98 -14.81
C VAL A 21 23.79 -10.74 -13.51
N GLY A 22 24.62 -11.79 -13.59
CA GLY A 22 25.09 -12.56 -12.44
C GLY A 22 25.73 -11.71 -11.35
N HIS A 23 26.54 -10.70 -11.71
CA HIS A 23 27.17 -9.84 -10.71
C HIS A 23 26.16 -8.99 -9.91
N ILE A 24 25.02 -8.65 -10.50
CA ILE A 24 23.96 -7.96 -9.75
C ILE A 24 23.27 -8.95 -8.81
N CYS A 25 23.04 -10.20 -9.25
CA CYS A 25 22.52 -11.25 -8.36
C CYS A 25 23.43 -11.44 -7.13
N ASP A 26 24.76 -11.52 -7.35
CA ASP A 26 25.73 -11.69 -6.27
C ASP A 26 25.72 -10.50 -5.31
N VAL A 27 25.57 -9.28 -5.83
CA VAL A 27 25.49 -8.07 -5.00
C VAL A 27 24.21 -8.05 -4.15
N LEU A 28 23.08 -8.48 -4.69
CA LEU A 28 21.83 -8.59 -3.94
C LEU A 28 21.90 -9.67 -2.86
N ASP A 29 22.51 -10.80 -3.18
CA ASP A 29 22.73 -11.92 -2.23
C ASP A 29 23.67 -11.50 -1.09
N GLN A 30 24.79 -10.86 -1.42
CA GLN A 30 25.74 -10.31 -0.44
C GLN A 30 25.14 -9.21 0.44
N ALA A 31 24.16 -8.47 -0.05
CA ALA A 31 23.44 -7.46 0.73
C ALA A 31 22.42 -8.08 1.70
N GLY A 32 22.21 -9.41 1.66
CA GLY A 32 21.27 -10.10 2.54
C GLY A 32 19.81 -9.75 2.28
N ILE A 33 19.48 -9.30 1.07
CA ILE A 33 18.11 -8.88 0.72
C ILE A 33 17.27 -10.12 0.47
N ASP A 34 16.22 -10.30 1.29
CA ASP A 34 15.23 -11.35 1.07
C ASP A 34 14.42 -11.06 -0.20
N THR A 35 14.75 -11.78 -1.28
CA THR A 35 14.07 -11.63 -2.57
C THR A 35 12.69 -12.26 -2.67
N ALA A 36 12.24 -13.00 -1.64
CA ALA A 36 10.84 -13.39 -1.52
C ALA A 36 9.97 -12.21 -1.07
N ARG A 37 10.54 -11.32 -0.24
CA ARG A 37 9.90 -10.13 0.30
C ARG A 37 10.07 -8.89 -0.57
N TRP A 38 11.26 -8.74 -1.16
CA TRP A 38 11.66 -7.59 -1.97
C TRP A 38 11.76 -7.99 -3.45
N THR A 39 10.79 -7.55 -4.25
CA THR A 39 10.86 -7.75 -5.71
C THR A 39 11.88 -6.79 -6.34
N GLY A 40 12.32 -7.07 -7.58
CA GLY A 40 13.27 -6.18 -8.26
C GLY A 40 12.72 -4.77 -8.47
N ARG A 41 11.40 -4.67 -8.64
CA ARG A 41 10.68 -3.39 -8.71
C ARG A 41 10.68 -2.66 -7.37
N ASP A 42 10.50 -3.38 -6.27
CA ASP A 42 10.54 -2.80 -4.92
C ASP A 42 11.92 -2.23 -4.61
N ILE A 43 12.97 -3.01 -4.88
CA ILE A 43 14.37 -2.59 -4.73
C ILE A 43 14.66 -1.36 -5.60
N ALA A 44 14.20 -1.35 -6.85
CA ALA A 44 14.40 -0.23 -7.75
C ALA A 44 13.71 1.06 -7.25
N ARG A 45 12.50 0.91 -6.72
CA ARG A 45 11.73 2.01 -6.14
C ARG A 45 12.43 2.57 -4.92
N GLU A 46 12.85 1.73 -3.98
CA GLU A 46 13.51 2.19 -2.76
C GLU A 46 14.84 2.88 -3.07
N LEU A 47 15.63 2.32 -3.99
CA LEU A 47 16.85 2.97 -4.47
C LEU A 47 16.59 4.33 -5.11
N THR A 48 15.49 4.47 -5.86
CA THR A 48 15.11 5.74 -6.50
C THR A 48 14.61 6.75 -5.48
N THR A 49 13.80 6.31 -4.50
CA THR A 49 13.30 7.15 -3.41
C THR A 49 14.45 7.65 -2.54
N ASP A 50 15.42 6.79 -2.18
CA ASP A 50 16.62 7.23 -1.46
C ASP A 50 17.46 8.21 -2.29
N THR A 51 17.59 7.99 -3.61
CA THR A 51 18.30 8.94 -4.51
C THR A 51 17.61 10.31 -4.49
N GLN A 52 16.28 10.34 -4.58
CA GLN A 52 15.49 11.57 -4.55
C GLN A 52 15.53 12.26 -3.18
N ALA A 53 15.46 11.50 -2.08
CA ALA A 53 15.52 12.04 -0.72
C ALA A 53 16.87 12.72 -0.41
N ARG A 54 17.93 12.35 -1.15
CA ARG A 54 19.26 12.97 -1.08
C ARG A 54 19.47 14.10 -2.10
N ASP A 55 18.43 14.49 -2.84
CA ASP A 55 18.48 15.45 -3.96
C ASP A 55 19.49 15.08 -5.04
N TRP A 56 19.70 13.78 -5.27
CA TRP A 56 20.60 13.27 -6.29
C TRP A 56 19.85 12.85 -7.55
N VAL A 57 20.58 12.77 -8.66
CA VAL A 57 20.08 12.23 -9.92
C VAL A 57 20.87 10.98 -10.27
N TRP A 58 20.21 9.99 -10.86
CA TRP A 58 20.88 8.80 -11.34
C TRP A 58 21.94 9.15 -12.39
N PRO A 59 23.19 8.69 -12.22
CA PRO A 59 24.22 8.89 -13.23
C PRO A 59 23.86 8.13 -14.52
N THR A 60 24.03 8.79 -15.66
CA THR A 60 23.72 8.24 -16.99
C THR A 60 24.67 7.11 -17.39
N GLN A 61 25.91 7.17 -16.91
CA GLN A 61 26.93 6.17 -17.18
C GLN A 61 27.72 5.86 -15.91
N LEU A 62 27.85 4.56 -15.61
CA LEU A 62 28.55 4.06 -14.44
C LEU A 62 29.80 3.29 -14.89
N THR A 63 30.97 3.72 -14.44
CA THR A 63 32.24 2.99 -14.71
C THR A 63 32.33 1.71 -13.88
N ARG A 64 31.77 1.70 -12.66
CA ARG A 64 31.77 0.55 -11.74
C ARG A 64 30.37 0.30 -11.17
N PRO A 65 29.41 -0.14 -12.01
CA PRO A 65 28.00 -0.25 -11.63
C PRO A 65 27.74 -1.19 -10.44
N THR A 66 28.48 -2.31 -10.33
CA THR A 66 28.31 -3.26 -9.22
C THR A 66 28.83 -2.73 -7.89
N ALA A 67 29.96 -2.02 -7.89
CA ALA A 67 30.50 -1.38 -6.69
C ALA A 67 29.58 -0.25 -6.22
N PHE A 68 29.08 0.56 -7.15
CA PHE A 68 28.10 1.60 -6.87
C PHE A 68 26.82 1.01 -6.28
N LEU A 69 26.28 -0.05 -6.90
CA LEU A 69 25.09 -0.72 -6.39
C LEU A 69 25.32 -1.26 -4.98
N ARG A 70 26.41 -1.99 -4.74
CA ARG A 70 26.74 -2.52 -3.41
C ARG A 70 26.76 -1.41 -2.37
N TRP A 71 27.45 -0.30 -2.65
CA TRP A 71 27.47 0.85 -1.75
C TRP A 71 26.07 1.44 -1.51
N ARG A 72 25.23 1.58 -2.54
CA ARG A 72 23.85 2.06 -2.37
C ARG A 72 23.01 1.14 -1.48
N LEU A 73 23.18 -0.17 -1.62
CA LEU A 73 22.43 -1.14 -0.81
C LEU A 73 22.81 -1.07 0.68
N THR A 74 24.04 -0.70 1.04
CA THR A 74 24.41 -0.53 2.47
C THR A 74 23.85 0.73 3.10
N GLN A 75 23.33 1.67 2.31
CA GLN A 75 22.79 2.94 2.79
C GLN A 75 21.29 2.86 3.12
N ILE A 76 20.63 1.76 2.75
CA ILE A 76 19.18 1.56 2.90
C ILE A 76 18.94 0.51 3.98
N ASP A 77 17.96 0.77 4.84
CA ASP A 77 17.48 -0.19 5.82
C ASP A 77 16.46 -1.15 5.17
N TRP A 78 16.89 -2.38 4.89
CA TRP A 78 16.06 -3.43 4.27
C TRP A 78 15.20 -4.21 5.27
N SER A 79 15.32 -3.93 6.57
CA SER A 79 14.47 -4.55 7.59
C SER A 79 13.04 -4.03 7.53
N GLN A 80 12.87 -2.80 7.04
CA GLN A 80 11.59 -2.14 6.86
C GLN A 80 10.66 -2.88 5.89
N LEU A 81 9.35 -2.59 5.99
CA LEU A 81 8.34 -3.13 5.09
C LEU A 81 8.67 -2.78 3.64
N SER A 82 8.64 -3.78 2.76
CA SER A 82 8.84 -3.54 1.33
C SER A 82 7.72 -2.63 0.80
N PRO A 83 7.94 -1.83 -0.25
CA PRO A 83 6.90 -1.02 -0.87
C PRO A 83 5.60 -1.77 -1.16
N THR A 84 5.69 -3.03 -1.60
CA THR A 84 4.52 -3.89 -1.82
C THR A 84 3.81 -4.23 -0.50
N GLU A 85 4.54 -4.52 0.57
CA GLU A 85 3.97 -4.76 1.90
C GLU A 85 3.31 -3.50 2.47
N ARG A 86 3.98 -2.34 2.36
CA ARG A 86 3.42 -1.04 2.76
C ARG A 86 2.11 -0.75 2.01
N ALA A 87 2.06 -1.05 0.72
CA ALA A 87 0.85 -0.87 -0.08
C ALA A 87 -0.30 -1.80 0.38
N ARG A 88 0.01 -3.06 0.70
CA ARG A 88 -0.97 -4.01 1.25
C ARG A 88 -1.49 -3.57 2.61
N GLU A 89 -0.62 -3.05 3.47
CA GLU A 89 -1.03 -2.58 4.79
C GLU A 89 -1.93 -1.35 4.70
N ASN A 90 -1.58 -0.38 3.86
CA ASN A 90 -2.44 0.77 3.58
C ASN A 90 -3.80 0.34 3.01
N ASP A 91 -3.83 -0.65 2.12
CA ASP A 91 -5.09 -1.20 1.61
C ASP A 91 -5.96 -1.82 2.70
N ARG A 92 -5.37 -2.57 3.64
CA ARG A 92 -6.10 -3.10 4.80
C ARG A 92 -6.68 -1.99 5.66
N THR A 93 -5.91 -0.96 5.96
CA THR A 93 -6.38 0.20 6.72
C THR A 93 -7.55 0.87 6.02
N ARG A 94 -7.43 1.15 4.71
CA ARG A 94 -8.51 1.75 3.92
C ARG A 94 -9.78 0.90 3.92
N LEU A 95 -9.65 -0.42 3.79
CA LEU A 95 -10.80 -1.33 3.81
C LEU A 95 -11.47 -1.38 5.19
N ALA A 96 -10.70 -1.35 6.28
CA ALA A 96 -11.23 -1.30 7.64
C ALA A 96 -11.99 0.01 7.90
N GLU A 97 -11.44 1.15 7.48
CA GLU A 97 -12.11 2.46 7.57
C GLU A 97 -13.44 2.46 6.79
N GLN A 98 -13.43 1.92 5.56
CA GLN A 98 -14.66 1.80 4.76
C GLN A 98 -15.69 0.89 5.43
N ALA A 99 -15.27 -0.21 6.04
CA ALA A 99 -16.16 -1.11 6.76
C ALA A 99 -16.80 -0.42 7.97
N ALA A 100 -16.01 0.32 8.77
CA ALA A 100 -16.51 1.10 9.89
C ALA A 100 -17.55 2.13 9.45
N ARG A 101 -17.25 2.89 8.39
CA ARG A 101 -18.18 3.89 7.83
C ARG A 101 -19.48 3.30 7.34
N ARG A 102 -19.44 2.08 6.78
CA ARG A 102 -20.65 1.35 6.36
C ARG A 102 -21.48 0.89 7.55
N LEU A 103 -20.84 0.40 8.61
CA LEU A 103 -21.53 0.02 9.85
C LEU A 103 -22.24 1.21 10.48
N GLU A 104 -21.53 2.33 10.65
CA GLU A 104 -22.10 3.58 11.18
C GLU A 104 -23.30 4.07 10.35
N ALA A 105 -23.24 3.95 9.02
CA ALA A 105 -24.35 4.30 8.15
C ALA A 105 -25.55 3.37 8.35
N HIS A 106 -25.30 2.06 8.39
CA HIS A 106 -26.34 1.06 8.63
C HIS A 106 -27.03 1.26 9.99
N GLU A 107 -26.27 1.56 11.05
CA GLU A 107 -26.80 1.85 12.38
C GLU A 107 -27.68 3.10 12.37
N ARG A 108 -27.23 4.19 11.74
CA ARG A 108 -28.03 5.42 11.58
C ARG A 108 -29.32 5.15 10.81
N ASP A 109 -29.26 4.42 9.71
CA ASP A 109 -30.42 4.12 8.89
C ASP A 109 -31.43 3.25 9.67
N SER A 110 -30.93 2.30 10.48
CA SER A 110 -31.74 1.47 11.38
C SER A 110 -32.45 2.33 12.44
N HIS A 111 -31.74 3.25 13.10
CA HIS A 111 -32.32 4.16 14.08
C HIS A 111 -33.39 5.09 13.48
N VAL A 112 -33.18 5.57 12.26
CA VAL A 112 -34.17 6.40 11.54
C VAL A 112 -35.41 5.58 11.20
N ALA A 113 -35.24 4.34 10.73
CA ALA A 113 -36.35 3.43 10.45
C ALA A 113 -37.18 3.15 11.71
N ASP A 114 -36.54 2.81 12.83
CA ASP A 114 -37.22 2.57 14.11
C ASP A 114 -38.01 3.79 14.59
N ALA A 115 -37.43 4.99 14.47
CA ALA A 115 -38.09 6.24 14.82
C ALA A 115 -39.32 6.50 13.93
N HIS A 116 -39.22 6.20 12.63
CA HIS A 116 -40.34 6.32 11.69
C HIS A 116 -41.46 5.34 12.03
N THR A 117 -41.14 4.08 12.28
CA THR A 117 -42.10 3.05 12.69
C THR A 117 -42.82 3.47 13.96
N ARG A 118 -42.10 3.97 14.98
CA ARG A 118 -42.70 4.47 16.21
C ARG A 118 -43.66 5.64 15.95
N ALA A 119 -43.28 6.58 15.07
CA ALA A 119 -44.13 7.71 14.72
C ALA A 119 -45.42 7.29 13.98
N GLN A 120 -45.35 6.29 13.09
CA GLN A 120 -46.53 5.74 12.43
C GLN A 120 -47.48 5.06 13.43
N ILE A 121 -46.95 4.22 14.33
CA ILE A 121 -47.76 3.55 15.36
C ILE A 121 -48.49 4.58 16.23
N MET A 122 -47.78 5.62 16.70
CA MET A 122 -48.37 6.68 17.51
C MET A 122 -49.46 7.45 16.78
N ARG A 123 -49.29 7.67 15.46
CA ARG A 123 -50.31 8.32 14.63
C ARG A 123 -51.57 7.47 14.51
N GLN A 124 -51.43 6.18 14.21
CA GLN A 124 -52.56 5.25 14.10
C GLN A 124 -53.35 5.16 15.40
N LEU A 125 -52.66 5.08 16.55
CA LEU A 125 -53.32 5.08 17.86
C LEU A 125 -54.14 6.38 18.05
N ARG A 126 -53.56 7.54 17.76
CA ARG A 126 -54.26 8.83 17.89
C ARG A 126 -55.51 8.90 17.00
N GLU A 127 -55.45 8.38 15.79
CA GLU A 127 -56.59 8.33 14.86
C GLU A 127 -57.69 7.40 15.39
N GLN A 128 -57.35 6.23 15.91
CA GLN A 128 -58.30 5.29 16.50
C GLN A 128 -59.01 5.84 17.73
N PHE A 129 -58.28 6.54 18.62
CA PHE A 129 -58.88 7.15 19.81
C PHE A 129 -59.76 8.36 19.46
N SER A 130 -59.37 9.17 18.47
CA SER A 130 -60.20 10.28 17.98
C SER A 130 -61.51 9.80 17.35
N ALA A 131 -61.49 8.68 16.64
CA ALA A 131 -62.69 8.10 16.00
C ALA A 131 -63.65 7.40 16.98
N ARG A 132 -63.20 7.05 18.19
CA ARG A 132 -63.97 6.32 19.21
C ARG A 132 -64.59 7.20 20.30
N THR A 133 -64.56 8.52 20.15
CA THR A 133 -65.23 9.44 21.08
C THR A 133 -66.58 9.89 20.49
N PRO A 134 -67.69 9.16 20.70
CA PRO A 134 -69.02 9.71 20.49
C PRO A 134 -69.39 10.64 21.65
N ALA A 135 -70.08 11.73 21.32
CA ALA A 135 -70.66 12.69 22.26
C ALA A 135 -71.80 12.08 23.08
#